data_AF-E1ZX40-F1
#
_entry.id   AF-E1ZX40-F1
#
_cell.length_a   1.000
_cell.length_b   1.000
_cell.length_c   1.000
_cell.angle_alpha   90.00
_cell.angle_beta   90.00
_cell.angle_gamma   90.00
#
_symmetry.space_group_name_H-M   'P 1'
#
loop_
_entity.id
_entity.type
_entity.pdbx_description
1 polymer ?
#
loop_
_entity_poly.entity_id
_entity_poly.type
_entity_poly.pdbx_seq_one_letter_code
_entity_poly.pdbx_strand_id
1 'polypeptide(L)'
;MKRTNSCYSAGPGMDVRSSLPGEFRSATEAVLTWHMMDNVMNKLEEFNPVLLYAFREIEMKIVIILACMELSGIGINIKSLQELSLVTSNEMQSLETKAYDLAGRKFNFSSPKEVGQVLGLSKDKKVSTSKAVLEKCDNPISNLVISWRKLSATKTKV
;
A
#
# COMPACT_ATOMS: atom_id res chain seq x y z
N MET A 1 -25.64 -6.51 2.73
CA MET A 1 -24.74 -6.47 1.54
C MET A 1 -24.14 -5.07 1.46
N LYS A 2 -23.02 -4.82 2.13
CA LYS A 2 -22.34 -3.51 2.09
C LYS A 2 -21.77 -3.36 0.69
N ARG A 3 -22.37 -2.50 -0.15
CA ARG A 3 -21.80 -2.11 -1.44
C ARG A 3 -20.45 -1.49 -1.13
N THR A 4 -19.38 -2.22 -1.39
CA THR A 4 -18.04 -1.67 -1.41
C THR A 4 -18.07 -0.47 -2.34
N ASN A 5 -17.51 0.67 -1.92
CA ASN A 5 -17.21 1.81 -2.78
C ASN A 5 -16.18 1.33 -3.81
N SER A 6 -16.68 0.59 -4.79
CA SER A 6 -15.88 0.06 -5.87
C SER A 6 -15.43 1.21 -6.73
N CYS A 7 -14.20 1.08 -7.23
CA CYS A 7 -13.53 1.90 -8.21
C CYS A 7 -14.25 1.96 -9.59
N TYR A 8 -15.59 1.87 -9.63
CA TYR A 8 -16.38 1.92 -10.88
C TYR A 8 -16.58 3.34 -11.45
N SER A 9 -15.96 4.36 -10.86
CA SER A 9 -15.95 5.72 -11.41
C SER A 9 -14.73 5.91 -12.33
N ALA A 10 -14.58 5.06 -13.34
CA ALA A 10 -13.48 5.12 -14.31
C ALA A 10 -13.62 6.29 -15.32
N GLY A 11 -14.77 6.95 -15.35
CA GLY A 11 -15.07 8.06 -16.25
C GLY A 11 -16.54 8.47 -16.17
N PRO A 12 -16.92 9.60 -16.81
CA PRO A 12 -18.29 10.11 -16.79
C PRO A 12 -19.32 9.12 -17.35
N GLY A 13 -18.98 8.27 -18.31
CA GLY A 13 -19.84 7.23 -18.88
C GLY A 13 -20.14 6.07 -17.94
N MET A 14 -19.27 5.80 -16.95
CA MET A 14 -19.46 4.73 -15.97
C MET A 14 -19.94 5.22 -14.59
N ASP A 15 -20.15 6.53 -14.42
CA ASP A 15 -20.64 7.08 -13.14
C ASP A 15 -22.14 6.75 -12.89
N VAL A 16 -22.35 5.71 -12.08
CA VAL A 16 -23.68 5.23 -11.66
C VAL A 16 -24.44 6.24 -10.78
N ARG A 17 -23.76 7.24 -10.21
CA ARG A 17 -24.37 8.24 -9.32
C ARG A 17 -24.92 9.46 -10.06
N SER A 18 -24.59 9.60 -11.34
CA SER A 18 -25.05 10.73 -12.14
C SER A 18 -26.57 10.68 -12.37
N SER A 19 -27.22 11.85 -12.36
CA SER A 19 -28.63 12.01 -12.69
C SER A 19 -28.91 11.92 -14.19
N LEU A 20 -27.86 11.96 -15.03
CA LEU A 20 -27.98 11.89 -16.47
C LEU A 20 -28.13 10.43 -16.96
N PRO A 21 -28.95 10.18 -18.01
CA PRO A 21 -29.08 8.85 -18.59
C PRO A 21 -27.73 8.31 -19.08
N GLY A 22 -27.51 7.00 -18.93
CA GLY A 22 -26.23 6.36 -19.27
C GLY A 22 -25.84 6.47 -20.76
N GLU A 23 -26.83 6.52 -21.64
CA GLU A 23 -26.64 6.71 -23.08
C GLU A 23 -25.97 8.06 -23.38
N PHE A 24 -26.46 9.15 -22.80
CA PHE A 24 -25.86 10.47 -22.98
C PHE A 24 -24.45 10.54 -22.41
N ARG A 25 -24.20 9.91 -21.26
CA ARG A 25 -22.88 9.92 -20.62
C ARG A 25 -21.84 9.16 -21.43
N SER A 26 -22.17 7.95 -21.88
CA SER A 26 -21.28 7.13 -22.72
C SER A 26 -21.03 7.77 -24.08
N ALA A 27 -22.05 8.32 -24.73
CA ALA A 27 -21.89 9.04 -26.00
C ALA A 27 -21.00 10.28 -25.84
N THR A 28 -21.21 11.06 -24.79
CA THR A 28 -20.40 12.26 -24.51
C THR A 28 -18.94 11.88 -24.24
N GLU A 29 -18.70 10.85 -23.42
CA GLU A 29 -17.36 10.37 -23.14
C GLU A 29 -16.65 9.86 -24.39
N ALA A 30 -17.34 9.10 -25.26
CA ALA A 30 -16.77 8.60 -26.50
C ALA A 30 -16.36 9.73 -27.45
N VAL A 31 -17.25 10.72 -27.65
CA VAL A 31 -16.99 11.86 -28.53
C VAL A 31 -15.85 12.74 -27.99
N LEU A 32 -15.87 13.06 -26.69
CA LEU A 32 -14.83 13.87 -26.07
C LEU A 32 -13.48 13.15 -26.10
N THR A 33 -13.44 11.87 -25.73
CA THR A 33 -12.22 11.06 -25.75
C THR A 33 -11.63 11.03 -27.15
N TRP A 34 -12.44 10.82 -28.19
CA TRP A 34 -11.97 10.81 -29.58
C TRP A 34 -11.32 12.15 -29.98
N HIS A 35 -12.00 13.27 -29.72
CA HIS A 35 -11.47 14.61 -30.04
C HIS A 35 -10.21 14.95 -29.23
N MET A 36 -10.17 14.62 -27.94
CA MET A 36 -9.01 14.87 -27.10
C MET A 36 -7.82 14.01 -27.52
N MET A 37 -8.07 12.75 -27.87
CA MET A 37 -7.03 11.81 -28.27
C MET A 37 -6.28 12.30 -29.50
N ASP A 38 -6.99 12.78 -30.53
CA ASP A 38 -6.37 13.31 -31.74
C ASP A 38 -5.41 14.48 -31.43
N ASN A 39 -5.88 15.43 -30.61
CA ASN A 39 -5.07 16.58 -30.19
C ASN A 39 -3.84 16.17 -29.35
N VAL A 40 -4.00 15.22 -28.43
CA VAL A 40 -2.89 14.72 -27.60
C VAL A 40 -1.86 14.00 -28.46
N MET A 41 -2.28 13.19 -29.44
CA MET A 41 -1.38 12.47 -30.33
C MET A 41 -0.57 13.41 -31.21
N ASN A 42 -1.20 14.44 -31.77
CA ASN A 42 -0.51 15.46 -32.55
C ASN A 42 0.53 16.20 -31.69
N LYS A 43 0.18 16.56 -30.45
CA LYS A 43 1.14 17.18 -29.52
C LYS A 43 2.31 16.26 -29.20
N LEU A 44 2.07 14.97 -28.96
CA LEU A 44 3.14 14.01 -28.68
C LEU A 44 4.14 13.94 -29.84
N GLU A 45 3.65 13.97 -31.08
CA GLU A 45 4.47 13.99 -32.28
C GLU A 45 5.26 15.30 -32.43
N GLU A 46 4.61 16.45 -32.20
CA GLU A 46 5.24 17.78 -32.21
C GLU A 46 6.36 17.91 -31.17
N PHE A 47 6.18 17.35 -29.97
CA PHE A 47 7.20 17.39 -28.93
C PHE A 47 8.39 16.50 -29.25
N ASN A 48 8.15 15.24 -29.62
CA ASN A 48 9.18 14.30 -30.04
C ASN A 48 8.56 13.07 -30.73
N PRO A 49 8.92 12.75 -31.99
CA PRO A 49 8.34 11.60 -32.71
C PRO A 49 8.59 10.26 -32.01
N VAL A 50 9.63 10.13 -31.20
CA VAL A 50 9.91 8.92 -30.40
C VAL A 50 8.83 8.68 -29.34
N LEU A 51 8.20 9.73 -28.80
CA LEU A 51 7.14 9.61 -27.80
C LEU A 51 5.86 9.02 -28.40
N LEU A 52 5.50 9.43 -29.62
CA LEU A 52 4.36 8.86 -30.33
C LEU A 52 4.56 7.35 -30.56
N TYR A 53 5.77 6.96 -30.98
CA TYR A 53 6.16 5.56 -31.13
C TYR A 53 6.08 4.79 -29.80
N ALA A 54 6.68 5.32 -28.73
CA ALA A 54 6.66 4.67 -27.42
C ALA A 54 5.22 4.48 -26.89
N PHE A 55 4.37 5.50 -27.06
CA PHE A 55 2.97 5.41 -26.67
C PHE A 55 2.22 4.31 -27.45
N ARG A 56 2.29 4.30 -28.79
CA ARG A 56 1.54 3.34 -29.62
C ARG A 56 2.08 1.92 -29.52
N GLU A 57 3.40 1.78 -29.62
CA GLU A 57 4.02 0.47 -29.84
C GLU A 57 4.45 -0.21 -28.54
N ILE A 58 4.59 0.53 -27.44
CA ILE A 58 5.03 -0.01 -26.15
C ILE A 58 3.89 0.11 -25.14
N GLU A 59 3.51 1.33 -24.74
CA GLU A 59 2.56 1.55 -23.65
C GLU A 59 1.18 0.94 -23.95
N MET A 60 0.60 1.24 -25.13
CA MET A 60 -0.72 0.71 -25.49
C MET A 60 -0.76 -0.82 -25.63
N LYS A 61 0.36 -1.46 -26.01
CA LYS A 61 0.45 -2.92 -26.05
C LYS A 61 0.53 -3.53 -24.65
N ILE A 62 1.25 -2.86 -23.73
CA ILE A 62 1.38 -3.30 -22.33
C ILE A 62 0.03 -3.27 -21.61
N VAL A 63 -0.86 -2.32 -21.92
CA VAL A 63 -2.21 -2.25 -21.32
C VAL A 63 -2.96 -3.58 -21.46
N ILE A 64 -2.90 -4.22 -22.64
CA ILE A 64 -3.57 -5.51 -22.88
C ILE A 64 -2.96 -6.61 -22.00
N ILE A 65 -1.64 -6.64 -21.88
CA ILE A 65 -0.93 -7.62 -21.06
C ILE A 65 -1.31 -7.44 -19.58
N LEU A 66 -1.34 -6.20 -19.09
CA LEU A 66 -1.73 -5.89 -17.72
C LEU A 66 -3.19 -6.27 -17.44
N ALA A 67 -4.10 -6.00 -18.38
CA ALA A 67 -5.50 -6.43 -18.26
C ALA A 67 -5.62 -7.96 -18.19
N CYS A 68 -4.85 -8.71 -18.99
CA CYS A 68 -4.80 -10.16 -18.91
C CYS A 68 -4.25 -10.65 -17.55
N MET A 69 -3.22 -10.00 -17.01
CA MET A 69 -2.68 -10.32 -15.69
C MET A 69 -3.70 -10.05 -14.57
N GLU A 70 -4.44 -8.94 -14.65
CA GLU A 70 -5.50 -8.60 -13.69
C GLU A 70 -6.65 -9.61 -13.73
N LEU A 71 -7.12 -9.99 -14.92
CA LEU A 71 -8.16 -11.00 -15.10
C LEU A 71 -7.72 -12.40 -14.66
N SER A 72 -6.45 -12.74 -14.88
CA SER A 72 -5.88 -14.02 -14.43
C SER A 72 -5.78 -14.08 -12.90
N GLY A 73 -5.50 -12.94 -12.27
CA GLY A 73 -5.31 -12.86 -10.83
C GLY A 73 -4.11 -13.68 -10.33
N ILE A 74 -4.06 -13.89 -9.02
CA ILE A 74 -3.04 -14.70 -8.36
C ILE A 74 -3.74 -15.68 -7.42
N GLY A 75 -3.40 -16.96 -7.54
CA GLY A 75 -3.91 -18.00 -6.65
C GLY A 75 -3.31 -17.88 -5.25
N ILE A 76 -4.16 -17.90 -4.22
CA ILE A 76 -3.75 -17.75 -2.83
C ILE A 76 -4.28 -18.93 -2.00
N ASN A 77 -3.42 -19.54 -1.18
CA ASN A 77 -3.83 -20.56 -0.23
C ASN A 77 -4.21 -19.94 1.12
N ILE A 78 -5.52 -19.85 1.38
CA ILE A 78 -6.07 -19.24 2.60
C ILE A 78 -5.62 -20.00 3.86
N LYS A 79 -5.50 -21.33 3.82
CA LYS A 79 -5.10 -22.13 4.99
C LYS A 79 -3.66 -21.80 5.41
N SER A 80 -2.74 -21.79 4.45
CA SER A 80 -1.35 -21.43 4.70
C SER A 80 -1.19 -19.99 5.21
N LEU A 81 -2.02 -19.04 4.72
CA LEU A 81 -2.03 -17.68 5.24
C LEU A 81 -2.54 -17.60 6.69
N GLN A 82 -3.58 -18.38 7.04
CA GLN A 82 -4.09 -18.44 8.41
C GLN A 82 -3.05 -19.03 9.37
N GLU A 83 -2.39 -20.12 8.96
CA GLU A 83 -1.29 -20.72 9.72
C GLU A 83 -0.15 -19.73 9.93
N LEU A 84 0.28 -19.03 8.87
CA LEU A 84 1.32 -18.00 8.96
C LEU A 84 0.93 -16.84 9.89
N SER A 85 -0.33 -16.41 9.84
CA SER A 85 -0.87 -15.37 10.72
C SER A 85 -0.83 -15.81 12.19
N LEU A 86 -1.19 -17.07 12.46
CA LEU A 86 -1.14 -17.64 13.80
C LEU A 86 0.30 -17.73 14.33
N VAL A 87 1.23 -18.28 13.54
CA VAL A 87 2.65 -18.36 13.90
C VAL A 87 3.23 -16.98 14.17
N THR A 88 2.94 -16.01 13.31
CA THR A 88 3.40 -14.62 13.47
C THR A 88 2.83 -13.99 14.75
N SER A 89 1.56 -14.26 15.07
CA SER A 89 0.90 -13.75 16.28
C SER A 89 1.52 -14.32 17.55
N ASN A 90 1.80 -15.63 17.56
CA ASN A 90 2.42 -16.29 18.70
C ASN A 90 3.85 -15.79 18.93
N GLU A 91 4.62 -15.60 17.86
CA GLU A 91 5.98 -15.05 17.96
C GLU A 91 5.97 -13.59 18.47
N MET A 92 5.04 -12.76 17.96
CA MET A 92 4.85 -11.41 18.48
C MET A 92 4.54 -11.40 19.98
N GLN A 93 3.64 -12.28 20.44
CA GLN A 93 3.31 -12.39 21.85
C GLN A 93 4.52 -12.84 22.70
N SER A 94 5.32 -13.79 22.19
CA SER A 94 6.57 -14.22 22.86
C SER A 94 7.56 -13.06 23.00
N LEU A 95 7.73 -12.25 21.95
CA LEU A 95 8.60 -11.07 21.97
C LEU A 95 8.09 -10.01 22.96
N GLU A 96 6.77 -9.81 23.03
CA GLU A 96 6.15 -8.90 24.00
C GLU A 96 6.42 -9.33 25.43
N THR A 97 6.18 -10.60 25.77
CA THR A 97 6.45 -11.14 27.11
C THR A 97 7.91 -10.96 27.49
N LYS A 98 8.84 -11.36 26.63
CA LYS A 98 10.29 -11.18 26.86
C LYS A 98 10.67 -9.73 27.12
N ALA A 99 10.09 -8.80 26.35
CA ALA A 99 10.38 -7.38 26.51
C ALA A 99 9.71 -6.78 27.76
N TYR A 100 8.53 -7.25 28.17
CA TYR A 100 7.91 -6.85 29.44
C TYR A 100 8.71 -7.33 30.66
N ASP A 101 9.24 -8.55 30.61
CA ASP A 101 10.06 -9.12 31.68
C ASP A 101 11.37 -8.34 31.85
N LEU A 102 12.01 -7.94 30.75
CA LEU A 102 13.22 -7.10 30.78
C LEU A 102 12.95 -5.65 31.20
N ALA A 103 11.80 -5.10 30.81
CA ALA A 103 11.43 -3.71 31.11
C ALA A 103 10.83 -3.53 32.52
N GLY A 104 10.34 -4.61 33.13
CA GLY A 104 9.61 -4.59 34.41
C GLY A 104 8.25 -3.88 34.35
N ARG A 105 7.78 -3.51 33.15
CA ARG A 105 6.48 -2.85 32.93
C ARG A 105 5.94 -3.15 31.54
N LYS A 106 4.61 -3.07 31.39
CA LYS A 106 3.94 -3.15 30.09
C LYS A 106 4.03 -1.80 29.37
N PHE A 107 4.22 -1.85 28.05
CA PHE A 107 4.28 -0.68 27.17
C PHE A 107 3.86 -1.06 25.75
N ASN A 108 3.48 -0.05 24.95
CA ASN A 108 3.03 -0.23 23.58
C ASN A 108 4.21 -0.09 22.59
N PHE A 109 4.53 -1.18 21.89
CA PHE A 109 5.60 -1.25 20.88
C PHE A 109 5.36 -0.37 19.64
N SER A 110 4.09 -0.07 19.34
CA SER A 110 3.69 0.83 18.25
C SER A 110 3.88 2.30 18.62
N SER A 111 3.93 2.64 19.92
CA SER A 111 4.06 4.01 20.40
C SER A 111 5.54 4.42 20.52
N PRO A 112 6.04 5.36 19.69
CA PRO A 112 7.42 5.83 19.78
C PRO A 112 7.77 6.44 21.14
N LYS A 113 6.79 7.08 21.79
CA LYS A 113 6.97 7.75 23.09
C LYS A 113 7.22 6.75 24.21
N GLU A 114 6.44 5.67 24.25
CA GLU A 114 6.53 4.65 25.29
C GLU A 114 7.82 3.83 25.15
N VAL A 115 8.15 3.42 23.92
CA VAL A 115 9.42 2.75 23.60
C VAL A 115 10.61 3.64 24.00
N GLY A 116 10.58 4.93 23.68
CA GLY A 116 11.65 5.85 24.08
C GLY A 116 11.78 6.02 25.59
N GLN A 117 10.68 5.98 26.33
CA GLN A 117 10.72 6.04 27.79
C GLN A 117 11.33 4.76 28.40
N VAL A 118 11.03 3.58 27.84
CA VAL A 118 11.65 2.31 28.29
C VAL A 118 13.15 2.27 27.96
N LEU A 119 13.55 2.78 26.79
CA LEU A 119 14.94 2.76 26.35
C LEU A 119 15.77 3.95 26.88
N GLY A 120 15.18 4.88 27.64
CA GLY A 120 15.86 6.05 28.17
C GLY A 120 16.23 7.13 27.14
N LEU A 121 15.63 7.07 25.94
CA LEU A 121 15.88 7.99 24.81
C LEU A 121 15.07 9.29 24.89
N SER A 122 14.21 9.44 25.90
CA SER A 122 13.29 10.58 26.05
C SER A 122 13.93 11.88 26.58
N LYS A 123 15.26 12.01 26.60
CA LYS A 123 15.94 13.21 27.11
C LYS A 123 15.84 14.43 26.19
N ASP A 124 15.59 14.23 24.89
CA ASP A 124 15.46 15.31 23.92
C ASP A 124 14.00 15.51 23.45
N LYS A 125 13.64 16.77 23.14
CA LYS A 125 12.29 17.22 22.73
C LYS A 125 11.67 16.50 21.51
N LYS A 126 12.40 15.56 20.87
CA LYS A 126 11.88 14.61 19.87
C LYS A 126 12.48 13.22 20.09
N VAL A 127 11.64 12.28 20.52
CA VAL A 127 12.00 10.86 20.65
C VAL A 127 11.96 10.20 19.26
N SER A 128 13.11 9.97 18.66
CA SER A 128 13.22 9.20 17.41
C SER A 128 13.44 7.72 17.74
N THR A 129 12.46 6.86 17.44
CA THR A 129 12.58 5.40 17.57
C THR A 129 12.69 4.73 16.20
N SER A 130 13.42 5.33 15.26
CA SER A 130 13.67 4.69 13.97
C SER A 130 14.59 3.47 14.14
N LYS A 131 14.54 2.54 13.18
CA LYS A 131 15.40 1.34 13.19
C LYS A 131 16.88 1.69 13.39
N ALA A 132 17.37 2.72 12.69
CA ALA A 132 18.77 3.17 12.76
C ALA A 132 19.17 3.73 14.14
N VAL A 133 18.23 4.31 14.90
CA VAL A 133 18.50 4.77 16.27
C VAL A 133 18.50 3.59 17.23
N LEU A 134 17.58 2.66 17.06
CA LEU A 134 17.46 1.46 17.88
C LEU A 134 18.68 0.52 17.73
N GLU A 135 19.22 0.36 16.53
CA GLU A 135 20.44 -0.46 16.30
C GLU A 135 21.69 0.11 16.97
N LYS A 136 21.73 1.42 17.22
CA LYS A 136 22.84 2.09 17.91
C LYS A 136 22.71 2.06 19.44
N CYS A 137 21.60 1.57 19.96
CA CYS A 137 21.36 1.50 21.41
C CYS A 137 21.79 0.14 21.96
N ASP A 138 22.70 0.13 22.93
CA ASP A 138 23.17 -1.07 23.65
C ASP A 138 22.15 -1.56 24.69
N ASN A 139 20.89 -1.79 24.28
CA ASN A 139 19.85 -2.33 25.15
C ASN A 139 19.21 -3.58 24.52
N PRO A 140 19.11 -4.72 25.23
CA PRO A 140 18.52 -5.95 24.70
C PRO A 140 17.06 -5.77 24.23
N ILE A 141 16.30 -4.85 24.84
CA ILE A 141 14.92 -4.53 24.47
C ILE A 141 14.85 -3.92 23.06
N SER A 142 15.89 -3.21 22.62
CA SER A 142 15.93 -2.55 21.32
C SER A 142 15.76 -3.56 20.16
N ASN A 143 16.49 -4.69 20.24
CA ASN A 143 16.43 -5.75 19.24
C ASN A 143 15.06 -6.47 19.22
N LEU A 144 14.44 -6.62 20.39
CA LEU A 144 13.09 -7.19 20.50
C LEU A 144 12.05 -6.26 19.86
N VAL A 145 12.14 -4.95 20.11
CA VAL A 145 11.25 -3.95 19.49
C VAL A 145 11.40 -3.91 17.98
N ILE A 146 12.64 -3.96 17.46
CA ILE A 146 12.88 -4.03 16.00
C ILE A 146 12.22 -5.26 15.41
N SER A 147 12.41 -6.44 16.03
CA SER A 147 11.88 -7.70 15.54
C SER A 147 10.34 -7.71 15.57
N TRP A 148 9.75 -7.24 16.68
CA TRP A 148 8.29 -7.11 16.80
C TRP A 148 7.71 -6.17 15.74
N ARG A 149 8.35 -5.02 15.48
CA ARG A 149 7.87 -4.06 14.47
C ARG A 149 7.94 -4.62 13.05
N LYS A 150 8.94 -5.45 12.73
CA LYS A 150 9.00 -6.17 11.44
C LYS A 150 7.81 -7.12 11.28
N LEU A 151 7.52 -7.92 12.32
CA LEU A 151 6.38 -8.85 12.31
C LEU A 151 5.03 -8.12 12.23
N SER A 152 4.85 -7.07 13.04
CA SER A 152 3.64 -6.24 13.04
C SER A 152 3.36 -5.59 11.68
N ALA A 153 4.40 -5.04 11.04
CA ALA A 153 4.29 -4.46 9.70
C ALA A 153 3.94 -5.52 8.64
N THR A 154 4.51 -6.73 8.76
CA THR A 154 4.19 -7.84 7.86
C THR A 154 2.74 -8.27 8.03
N LYS A 155 2.29 -8.45 9.28
CA LYS A 155 0.93 -8.88 9.61
C LYS A 155 -0.17 -7.88 9.25
N THR A 156 0.10 -6.57 9.35
CA THR A 156 -0.91 -5.53 9.06
C THR A 156 -1.09 -5.30 7.55
N LYS A 157 -0.05 -5.58 6.76
CA LYS A 157 -0.04 -5.37 5.31
C LYS A 157 -0.52 -6.57 4.50
N VAL A 158 -0.61 -7.73 5.15
CA VAL A 158 -1.20 -8.97 4.63
C VAL A 158 -2.69 -8.97 5.01
#